data_AF-A0A2P1ULS8-F1
#
_entry.id   AF-A0A2P1ULS8-F1
#
_cell.length_a   1.000
_cell.length_b   1.000
_cell.length_c   1.000
_cell.angle_alpha   90.00
_cell.angle_beta   90.00
_cell.angle_gamma   90.00
#
_symmetry.space_group_name_H-M   'P 1'
#
loop_
_entity.id
_entity.type
_entity.pdbx_description
1 polymer ?
#
loop_
_entity_poly.entity_id
_entity_poly.type
_entity_poly.pdbx_seq_one_letter_code
_entity_poly.pdbx_strand_id
1 'polypeptide(L)'
;MDKFQSAFEILYILSCADGEVSQSEVQIIVSFLNSNYDGISFTPSELIDSIDNLTSDGIVEELGTAVTSFKNSSSAMERTTLMKFAIQLVASDGHMSEGEKWMLHAIANTLNFDLNTFIAKNY
;
A
#
# COMPACT_ATOMS: atom_id res chain seq x y z
N MET A 1 15.31 -0.02 2.88
CA MET A 1 14.24 -0.16 1.88
C MET A 1 14.17 1.14 1.10
N ASP A 2 14.14 1.08 -0.23
CA ASP A 2 13.88 2.28 -1.03
C ASP A 2 12.39 2.66 -0.95
N LYS A 3 12.07 3.94 -1.18
CA LYS A 3 10.71 4.48 -1.13
C LYS A 3 9.76 3.72 -2.05
N PHE A 4 10.19 3.31 -3.23
CA PHE A 4 9.31 2.64 -4.19
C PHE A 4 9.02 1.20 -3.79
N GLN A 5 10.04 0.51 -3.26
CA GLN A 5 9.85 -0.79 -2.64
C GLN A 5 8.86 -0.69 -1.48
N SER A 6 9.03 0.29 -0.59
CA SER A 6 8.09 0.50 0.51
C SER A 6 6.66 0.77 0.03
N ALA A 7 6.49 1.61 -0.99
CA ALA A 7 5.17 1.88 -1.57
C ALA A 7 4.53 0.62 -2.18
N PHE A 8 5.32 -0.21 -2.86
CA PHE A 8 4.88 -1.47 -3.42
C PHE A 8 4.40 -2.42 -2.34
N GLU A 9 5.22 -2.67 -1.32
CA GLU A 9 4.90 -3.60 -0.23
C GLU A 9 3.64 -3.18 0.54
N ILE A 10 3.47 -1.88 0.81
CA ILE A 10 2.25 -1.35 1.44
C ILE A 10 1.01 -1.72 0.61
N LEU A 11 1.05 -1.47 -0.70
CA LEU A 11 -0.10 -1.69 -1.58
C LEU A 11 -0.35 -3.18 -1.82
N TYR A 12 0.71 -3.97 -1.95
CA TYR A 12 0.60 -5.42 -2.12
C TYR A 12 0.02 -6.09 -0.88
N ILE A 13 0.58 -5.81 0.31
CA ILE A 13 0.08 -6.36 1.58
C ILE A 13 -1.37 -5.91 1.82
N LEU A 14 -1.73 -4.67 1.48
CA LEU A 14 -3.11 -4.20 1.56
C LEU A 14 -4.04 -5.01 0.64
N SER A 15 -3.59 -5.34 -0.58
CA SER A 15 -4.37 -6.17 -1.50
C SER A 15 -4.51 -7.62 -1.03
N CYS A 16 -3.57 -8.11 -0.21
CA CYS A 16 -3.67 -9.44 0.40
C CYS A 16 -4.72 -9.53 1.51
N ALA A 17 -5.26 -8.41 2.00
CA ALA A 17 -6.22 -8.39 3.12
C ALA A 17 -7.47 -9.24 2.84
N ASP A 18 -7.80 -9.41 1.56
CA ASP A 18 -9.02 -10.04 1.06
C ASP A 18 -8.79 -11.54 0.73
N GLY A 19 -7.54 -11.99 0.84
CA GLY A 19 -7.12 -13.38 0.64
C GLY A 19 -6.06 -13.54 -0.45
N GLU A 20 -6.39 -13.26 -1.70
CA GLU A 20 -5.50 -13.47 -2.85
C GLU A 20 -5.38 -12.21 -3.71
N VAL A 21 -4.15 -11.87 -4.10
CA VAL A 21 -3.87 -10.77 -5.03
C VAL A 21 -3.76 -11.32 -6.44
N SER A 22 -4.59 -10.81 -7.35
CA SER A 22 -4.53 -11.16 -8.76
C SER A 22 -3.30 -10.55 -9.44
N GLN A 23 -2.81 -11.21 -10.49
CA GLN A 23 -1.72 -10.65 -11.31
C GLN A 23 -2.09 -9.27 -11.91
N SER A 24 -3.38 -9.04 -12.18
CA SER A 24 -3.89 -7.73 -12.61
C SER A 24 -3.69 -6.63 -11.58
N GLU A 25 -3.92 -6.91 -10.30
CA GLU A 25 -3.70 -5.94 -9.22
C GLU A 25 -2.21 -5.60 -9.06
N VAL A 26 -1.35 -6.60 -9.15
CA VAL A 26 0.10 -6.39 -9.18
C VAL A 26 0.49 -5.44 -10.33
N GLN A 27 -0.05 -5.65 -11.54
CA GLN A 27 0.21 -4.78 -12.68
C GLN A 27 -0.33 -3.37 -12.48
N ILE A 28 -1.49 -3.22 -11.85
CA ILE A 28 -2.09 -1.93 -11.50
C ILE A 28 -1.21 -1.17 -10.50
N ILE A 29 -0.71 -1.84 -9.46
CA ILE A 29 0.24 -1.28 -8.48
C ILE A 29 1.53 -0.83 -9.18
N VAL A 30 2.15 -1.72 -9.97
CA VAL A 30 3.41 -1.40 -10.67
C VAL A 30 3.22 -0.23 -11.64
N SER A 31 2.07 -0.17 -12.33
CA SER A 31 1.75 0.92 -13.25
C SER A 31 1.54 2.25 -12.51
N PHE A 32 0.88 2.23 -11.35
CA PHE A 32 0.77 3.38 -10.48
C PHE A 32 2.14 3.87 -10.03
N LEU A 33 3.03 2.96 -9.60
CA LEU A 33 4.36 3.34 -9.14
C LEU A 33 5.17 3.99 -10.26
N ASN A 34 5.21 3.39 -11.45
CA ASN A 34 5.94 3.95 -12.60
C ASN A 34 5.37 5.30 -13.07
N SER A 35 4.09 5.58 -12.84
CA SER A 35 3.45 6.83 -13.28
C SER A 35 3.60 7.98 -12.28
N ASN A 36 3.80 7.66 -11.00
CA ASN A 36 3.86 8.65 -9.92
C ASN A 36 5.27 8.83 -9.35
N TYR A 37 6.21 7.99 -9.76
CA TYR A 37 7.56 7.96 -9.28
C TYR A 37 8.56 7.74 -10.43
N ASP A 38 9.83 8.14 -10.24
CA ASP A 38 10.90 8.14 -11.26
C ASP A 38 11.40 6.73 -11.69
N GLY A 39 10.52 5.71 -11.63
CA GLY A 39 10.80 4.32 -11.97
C GLY A 39 11.10 3.44 -10.75
N ILE A 40 10.78 2.14 -10.87
CA ILE A 40 11.07 1.14 -9.84
C ILE A 40 12.46 0.53 -10.05
N SER A 41 13.23 0.36 -8.98
CA SER A 41 14.57 -0.27 -9.01
C SER A 41 14.59 -1.67 -8.37
N PHE A 42 13.43 -2.32 -8.27
CA PHE A 42 13.25 -3.63 -7.65
C PHE A 42 12.49 -4.58 -8.61
N THR A 43 12.59 -5.88 -8.34
CA THR A 43 11.83 -6.91 -9.07
C THR A 43 10.56 -7.25 -8.30
N PRO A 44 9.34 -6.92 -8.81
CA PRO A 44 8.10 -7.18 -8.08
C PRO A 44 7.90 -8.64 -7.68
N SER A 45 8.27 -9.59 -8.56
CA SER A 45 8.11 -11.02 -8.26
C SER A 45 8.97 -11.49 -7.09
N GLU A 46 10.21 -11.01 -6.97
CA GLU A 46 11.10 -11.38 -5.86
C GLU A 46 10.57 -10.85 -4.52
N LEU A 47 9.96 -9.66 -4.52
CA LEU A 47 9.31 -9.10 -3.33
C LEU A 47 8.05 -9.85 -2.95
N ILE A 48 7.21 -10.16 -3.94
CA ILE A 48 6.00 -10.95 -3.74
C ILE A 48 6.37 -12.30 -3.11
N ASP A 49 7.31 -13.03 -3.70
CA ASP A 49 7.79 -14.31 -3.16
C ASP A 49 8.31 -14.15 -1.72
N SER A 50 8.99 -13.04 -1.42
CA SER A 50 9.46 -12.77 -0.06
C SER A 50 8.31 -12.56 0.93
N ILE A 51 7.27 -11.81 0.53
CA ILE A 51 6.12 -11.49 1.39
C ILE A 51 5.23 -12.72 1.59
N ASP A 52 4.97 -13.48 0.54
CA ASP A 52 4.09 -14.66 0.57
C ASP A 52 4.66 -15.79 1.45
N ASN A 53 5.97 -15.78 1.71
CA ASN A 53 6.64 -16.72 2.60
C ASN A 53 6.70 -16.25 4.08
N LEU A 54 6.16 -15.07 4.39
CA LEU A 54 6.11 -14.57 5.77
C LEU A 54 5.00 -15.25 6.58
N THR A 55 5.21 -15.33 7.89
CA THR A 55 4.13 -15.64 8.83
C THR A 55 3.19 -14.45 8.96
N SER A 56 2.01 -14.64 9.54
CA SER A 56 1.08 -13.53 9.79
C SER A 56 1.73 -12.41 10.62
N ASP A 57 2.54 -12.75 11.64
CA ASP A 57 3.31 -11.78 12.42
C ASP A 57 4.35 -11.07 11.55
N GLY A 58 5.04 -11.82 10.68
CA GLY A 58 6.00 -11.26 9.72
C GLY A 58 5.38 -10.26 8.75
N ILE A 59 4.16 -10.52 8.26
CA ILE A 59 3.43 -9.58 7.39
C ILE A 59 3.16 -8.26 8.11
N VAL A 60 2.77 -8.32 9.39
CA VAL A 60 2.50 -7.12 10.19
C VAL A 60 3.79 -6.32 10.43
N GLU A 61 4.90 -7.00 10.73
CA GLU A 61 6.22 -6.37 10.89
C GLU A 61 6.72 -5.73 9.57
N GLU A 62 6.54 -6.43 8.44
CA GLU A 62 6.93 -5.95 7.12
C GLU A 62 6.12 -4.71 6.74
N LEU A 63 4.79 -4.75 6.94
CA LEU A 63 3.94 -3.58 6.71
C LEU A 63 4.38 -2.39 7.57
N GLY A 64 4.64 -2.60 8.87
CA GLY A 64 5.12 -1.55 9.76
C GLY A 64 6.44 -0.92 9.29
N THR A 65 7.36 -1.78 8.82
CA THR A 65 8.66 -1.39 8.27
C THR A 65 8.51 -0.60 6.97
N ALA A 66 7.67 -1.07 6.06
CA ALA A 66 7.39 -0.44 4.77
C ALA A 66 6.74 0.94 4.97
N VAL A 67 5.68 1.04 5.80
CA VAL A 67 5.00 2.33 6.06
C VAL A 67 5.94 3.33 6.72
N THR A 68 6.77 2.91 7.67
CA THR A 68 7.74 3.78 8.33
C THR A 68 8.84 4.23 7.36
N SER A 69 9.36 3.32 6.55
CA SER A 69 10.38 3.63 5.54
C SER A 69 9.84 4.59 4.48
N PHE A 70 8.60 4.38 4.02
CA PHE A 70 7.93 5.29 3.10
C PHE A 70 7.71 6.67 3.73
N LYS A 71 7.23 6.75 4.98
CA LYS A 71 7.04 8.02 5.68
C LYS A 71 8.32 8.87 5.71
N ASN A 72 9.45 8.23 6.03
CA ASN A 72 10.73 8.90 6.22
C ASN A 72 11.40 9.33 4.91
N SER A 73 11.03 8.72 3.78
CA SER A 73 11.62 8.99 2.47
C SER A 73 10.71 9.77 1.51
N SER A 74 9.42 9.93 1.84
CA SER A 74 8.41 10.58 1.01
C SER A 74 8.06 12.02 1.46
N SER A 75 7.59 12.80 0.51
CA SER A 75 6.94 14.09 0.73
C SER A 75 5.47 13.93 1.14
N ALA A 76 4.86 15.01 1.67
CA ALA A 76 3.43 15.00 2.01
C ALA A 76 2.52 14.77 0.79
N MET A 77 2.93 15.26 -0.39
CA MET A 77 2.21 15.03 -1.63
C MET A 77 2.23 13.54 -1.99
N GLU A 78 3.40 12.90 -1.93
CA GLU A 78 3.54 11.48 -2.24
C GLU A 78 2.77 10.59 -1.26
N ARG A 79 2.74 10.93 0.03
CA ARG A 79 1.87 10.25 1.01
C ARG A 79 0.40 10.39 0.67
N THR A 80 -0.02 11.57 0.24
CA THR A 80 -1.40 11.80 -0.21
C THR A 80 -1.72 10.99 -1.46
N THR A 81 -0.80 10.94 -2.43
CA THR A 81 -0.94 10.16 -3.66
C THR A 81 -1.03 8.66 -3.38
N LEU A 82 -0.17 8.13 -2.50
CA LEU A 82 -0.21 6.73 -2.07
C LEU A 82 -1.55 6.41 -1.40
N MET A 83 -1.99 7.24 -0.43
CA MET A 83 -3.25 7.00 0.28
C MET A 83 -4.47 7.08 -0.63
N LYS A 84 -4.49 8.00 -1.59
CA LYS A 84 -5.54 8.08 -2.62
C LYS A 84 -5.66 6.79 -3.40
N PHE A 85 -4.52 6.29 -3.87
CA PHE A 85 -4.48 5.06 -4.65
C PHE A 85 -4.82 3.83 -3.81
N ALA A 86 -4.32 3.74 -2.58
CA ALA A 86 -4.63 2.66 -1.64
C ALA A 86 -6.15 2.55 -1.41
N ILE A 87 -6.83 3.67 -1.18
CA ILE A 87 -8.30 3.71 -1.02
C ILE A 87 -9.01 3.26 -2.31
N GLN A 88 -8.53 3.68 -3.48
CA GLN A 88 -9.12 3.26 -4.76
C GLN A 88 -8.93 1.76 -5.01
N LEU A 89 -7.81 1.20 -4.58
CA LEU A 89 -7.47 -0.20 -4.73
C LEU A 89 -8.47 -1.08 -3.94
N VAL A 90 -8.63 -0.80 -2.64
CA VAL A 90 -9.53 -1.54 -1.74
C VAL A 90 -11.01 -1.17 -1.86
N ALA A 91 -11.35 -0.16 -2.65
CA ALA A 91 -12.75 0.20 -2.94
C ALA A 91 -13.13 -0.15 -4.38
N SER A 92 -12.25 -0.82 -5.12
CA SER A 92 -12.41 -1.04 -6.57
C SER A 92 -13.58 -1.95 -6.91
N ASP A 93 -13.95 -2.86 -6.02
CA ASP A 93 -15.11 -3.76 -6.13
C ASP A 93 -16.43 -3.12 -5.60
N GLY A 94 -16.35 -1.89 -5.09
CA GLY A 94 -17.46 -1.16 -4.48
C GLY A 94 -17.73 -1.51 -3.01
N HIS A 95 -16.91 -2.35 -2.38
CA HIS A 95 -17.03 -2.71 -0.98
C HIS A 95 -15.69 -2.86 -0.26
N MET A 96 -15.38 -1.92 0.65
CA MET A 96 -14.24 -2.06 1.55
C MET A 96 -14.63 -2.88 2.78
N SER A 97 -13.95 -4.00 2.99
CA SER A 97 -14.08 -4.88 4.15
C SER A 97 -13.57 -4.19 5.44
N GLU A 98 -13.93 -4.75 6.59
CA GLU A 98 -13.45 -4.24 7.88
C GLU A 98 -11.93 -4.42 8.06
N GLY A 99 -11.34 -5.47 7.45
CA GLY A 99 -9.91 -5.71 7.46
C GLY A 99 -9.14 -4.62 6.72
N GLU A 100 -9.57 -4.31 5.49
CA GLU A 100 -8.98 -3.25 4.67
C GLU A 100 -9.14 -1.87 5.33
N LYS A 101 -10.30 -1.57 5.92
CA LYS A 101 -10.50 -0.33 6.69
C LYS A 101 -9.51 -0.22 7.83
N TRP A 102 -9.35 -1.30 8.60
CA TRP A 102 -8.43 -1.31 9.74
C TRP A 102 -6.98 -1.08 9.28
N MET A 103 -6.55 -1.75 8.20
CA MET A 103 -5.22 -1.57 7.63
C MET A 103 -5.01 -0.16 7.08
N LEU A 104 -5.99 0.39 6.36
CA LEU A 104 -5.93 1.78 5.88
C LEU A 104 -5.80 2.77 7.02
N HIS A 105 -6.53 2.57 8.13
CA HIS A 105 -6.38 3.40 9.32
C HIS A 105 -4.98 3.30 9.93
N ALA A 106 -4.42 2.08 10.04
CA ALA A 106 -3.08 1.87 10.56
C ALA A 106 -1.99 2.55 9.69
N ILE A 107 -2.11 2.42 8.37
CA ILE A 107 -1.22 3.07 7.41
C ILE A 107 -1.37 4.61 7.53
N ALA A 108 -2.60 5.12 7.49
CA ALA A 108 -2.88 6.55 7.55
C ALA A 108 -2.33 7.20 8.82
N ASN A 109 -2.55 6.57 9.98
CA ASN A 109 -2.02 7.04 11.26
C ASN A 109 -0.49 7.13 11.23
N THR A 110 0.16 6.09 10.71
CA THR A 110 1.63 6.07 10.60
C THR A 110 2.12 7.16 9.64
N LEU A 111 1.43 7.41 8.53
CA LEU A 111 1.75 8.45 7.55
C LEU A 111 1.39 9.88 7.99
N ASN A 112 0.78 10.06 9.17
CA ASN A 112 0.17 11.32 9.62
C ASN A 112 -0.86 11.87 8.60
N PHE A 113 -1.68 10.99 8.04
CA PHE A 113 -2.71 11.31 7.06
C PHE A 113 -4.11 11.25 7.69
N ASP A 114 -4.92 12.29 7.50
CA ASP A 114 -6.30 12.33 8.01
C ASP A 114 -7.25 11.60 7.04
N LEU A 115 -7.35 10.28 7.24
CA LEU A 115 -8.16 9.40 6.40
C LEU A 115 -9.65 9.76 6.43
N ASN A 116 -10.20 10.08 7.61
CA ASN A 116 -11.62 10.37 7.78
C ASN A 116 -12.04 11.63 7.02
N THR A 117 -11.27 12.71 7.18
CA THR A 117 -11.50 13.95 6.43
C THR A 117 -11.33 13.72 4.93
N PHE A 118 -10.41 12.85 4.53
CA PHE A 118 -10.21 12.53 3.12
C PHE A 118 -11.40 11.78 2.51
N ILE A 119 -11.86 10.70 3.15
CA ILE A 119 -12.99 9.89 2.67
C ILE A 119 -14.24 10.77 2.55
N ALA A 120 -14.61 11.50 3.60
CA ALA A 120 -15.82 12.34 3.63
C ALA A 120 -15.87 13.46 2.57
N LYS A 121 -14.73 13.82 1.96
CA LYS A 121 -14.65 14.82 0.89
C LYS A 121 -14.70 14.24 -0.51
N ASN A 122 -14.45 12.94 -0.67
CA ASN A 122 -14.23 12.31 -1.97
C ASN A 122 -15.17 11.13 -2.26
N TYR A 123 -15.92 10.67 -1.25
CA TYR A 123 -16.92 9.59 -1.32
C TYR A 123 -18.12 9.94 -0.43
#